data_AF-A0A383AD01-F1
#
_entry.id   AF-A0A383AD01-F1
#
_cell.length_a   1.000
_cell.length_b   1.000
_cell.length_c   1.000
_cell.angle_alpha   90.00
_cell.angle_beta   90.00
_cell.angle_gamma   90.00
#
_symmetry.space_group_name_H-M   'P 1'
#
loop_
_entity.id
_entity.type
_entity.pdbx_description
1 polymer ?
#
loop_
_entity_poly.entity_id
_entity_poly.type
_entity_poly.pdbx_seq_one_letter_code
_entity_poly.pdbx_strand_id
1 'polypeptide(L)'
;VSKQCINPSDSNYKRLAKFFAKATYKGECLEYRSNKFTNYIHLKNPPTEYFTVKSTFLHRFVYAVWYDTPLKNTDVIMHTCDNRICISPRHLQLGTIQSNNADRTRKQRGKKQG
;
A
#
# COMPACT_ATOMS: atom_id res chain seq x y z
N VAL A 1 19.94 -9.46 5.04
CA VAL A 1 18.48 -9.39 5.28
C VAL A 1 17.85 -10.59 4.59
N SER A 2 17.55 -11.62 5.37
CA SER A 2 17.06 -12.91 4.89
C SER A 2 15.71 -12.71 4.20
N LYS A 3 15.61 -13.07 2.92
CA LYS A 3 14.34 -13.10 2.19
C LYS A 3 13.48 -14.19 2.84
N GLN A 4 12.58 -13.82 3.75
CA GLN A 4 11.62 -14.77 4.32
C GLN A 4 10.79 -15.35 3.17
N CYS A 5 10.83 -16.68 3.07
CA CYS A 5 10.07 -17.43 2.10
C CYS A 5 8.58 -17.23 2.35
N ILE A 6 7.89 -16.68 1.36
CA ILE A 6 6.44 -16.52 1.34
C ILE A 6 5.78 -17.88 1.58
N ASN A 7 4.96 -18.02 2.62
CA ASN A 7 4.22 -19.25 2.88
C ASN A 7 2.93 -19.26 2.03
N PRO A 8 2.83 -20.03 0.93
CA PRO A 8 1.74 -19.92 -0.05
C PRO A 8 0.37 -20.37 0.50
N SER A 9 0.38 -21.03 1.66
CA SER A 9 -0.80 -21.48 2.39
C SER A 9 -1.56 -20.32 3.07
N ASP A 10 -0.89 -19.20 3.32
CA ASP A 10 -1.51 -18.04 3.96
C ASP A 10 -2.51 -17.35 3.01
N SER A 11 -3.74 -17.28 3.49
CA SER A 11 -4.87 -16.64 2.81
C SER A 11 -4.60 -15.19 2.40
N ASN A 12 -3.70 -14.49 3.09
CA ASN A 12 -3.29 -13.12 2.78
C ASN A 12 -2.48 -13.05 1.49
N TYR A 13 -1.51 -13.94 1.29
CA TYR A 13 -0.73 -14.00 0.05
C TYR A 13 -1.58 -14.42 -1.14
N LYS A 14 -2.55 -15.32 -0.95
CA LYS A 14 -3.54 -15.64 -1.99
C LYS A 14 -4.39 -14.43 -2.40
N ARG A 15 -4.75 -13.56 -1.46
CA ARG A 15 -5.43 -12.29 -1.77
C ARG A 15 -4.51 -11.33 -2.50
N LEU A 16 -3.26 -11.20 -2.07
CA LEU A 16 -2.26 -10.34 -2.73
C LEU A 16 -2.04 -10.76 -4.19
N ALA A 17 -1.86 -12.05 -4.44
CA ALA A 17 -1.68 -12.61 -5.78
C ALA A 17 -2.84 -12.25 -6.74
N LYS A 18 -4.08 -12.18 -6.24
CA LYS A 18 -5.24 -11.77 -7.07
C LYS A 18 -5.15 -10.34 -7.58
N PHE A 19 -4.55 -9.44 -6.80
CA PHE A 19 -4.35 -8.06 -7.24
C PHE A 19 -3.21 -7.96 -8.23
N PHE A 20 -2.10 -8.65 -7.97
CA PHE A 20 -0.93 -8.64 -8.85
C PHE A 20 -1.23 -9.27 -10.21
N ALA A 21 -1.97 -10.38 -10.24
CA ALA A 21 -2.39 -11.04 -11.47
C ALA A 21 -3.32 -10.18 -12.36
N LYS A 22 -3.95 -9.14 -11.79
CA LYS A 22 -4.86 -8.22 -12.50
C LYS A 22 -4.24 -6.85 -12.75
N ALA A 23 -3.03 -6.61 -12.25
CA ALA A 23 -2.35 -5.34 -12.43
C ALA A 23 -1.56 -5.34 -13.75
N THR A 24 -1.34 -4.15 -14.29
CA THR A 24 -0.58 -3.96 -15.53
C THR A 24 0.64 -3.10 -15.27
N TYR A 25 1.74 -3.38 -15.97
CA TYR A 25 2.93 -2.54 -15.90
C TYR A 25 2.76 -1.28 -16.76
N LYS A 26 3.13 -0.13 -16.21
CA LYS A 26 3.31 1.14 -16.92
C LYS A 26 4.65 1.75 -16.50
N GLY A 27 5.66 1.55 -17.33
CA GLY A 27 7.06 1.74 -16.92
C GLY A 27 7.37 0.85 -15.71
N GLU A 28 8.00 1.42 -14.69
CA GLU A 28 8.33 0.72 -13.43
C GLU A 28 7.11 0.52 -12.49
N CYS A 29 5.96 1.15 -12.79
CA CYS A 29 4.78 1.05 -11.93
C CYS A 29 3.96 -0.21 -12.24
N LEU A 30 3.56 -0.94 -11.19
CA LEU A 30 2.54 -1.98 -11.26
C LEU A 30 1.19 -1.34 -10.93
N GLU A 31 0.43 -0.96 -11.95
CA GLU A 31 -0.85 -0.26 -11.80
C GLU A 31 -2.00 -1.26 -11.62
N TYR A 32 -2.79 -1.08 -10.56
CA TYR A 32 -4.06 -1.78 -10.40
C TYR A 32 -5.22 -0.79 -10.49
N ARG A 33 -6.04 -0.95 -11.53
CA ARG A 33 -7.25 -0.16 -11.74
C ARG A 33 -8.45 -0.95 -11.28
N SER A 34 -9.07 -0.51 -10.19
CA SER A 34 -10.35 -1.06 -9.75
C SER A 34 -11.48 -0.32 -10.49
N ASN A 35 -12.60 -1.01 -10.76
CA ASN A 35 -13.81 -0.37 -11.28
C ASN A 35 -14.49 0.55 -10.25
N LYS A 36 -14.02 0.57 -9.01
CA LYS A 36 -14.45 1.51 -7.97
C LYS A 36 -13.64 2.79 -8.10
N PHE A 37 -14.31 3.95 -7.95
CA PHE A 37 -13.69 5.28 -7.91
C PHE A 37 -12.66 5.49 -6.78
N THR A 38 -12.42 4.47 -5.94
CA THR A 38 -11.50 4.54 -4.81
C THR A 38 -10.58 3.32 -4.76
N ASN A 39 -9.34 3.51 -4.28
CA ASN A 39 -8.34 2.45 -4.12
C ASN A 39 -8.52 1.68 -2.79
N TYR A 40 -9.72 1.69 -2.21
CA TYR A 40 -10.04 0.97 -0.98
C TYR A 40 -10.46 -0.47 -1.26
N ILE A 41 -10.04 -1.38 -0.39
CA ILE A 41 -10.47 -2.78 -0.39
C ILE A 41 -11.20 -3.10 0.91
N HIS A 42 -12.15 -4.03 0.81
CA HIS A 42 -12.84 -4.61 1.96
C HIS A 42 -12.28 -6.02 2.20
N LEU A 43 -11.75 -6.25 3.38
CA LEU A 43 -11.27 -7.54 3.86
C LEU A 43 -12.39 -8.16 4.71
N LYS A 44 -13.04 -9.22 4.20
CA LYS A 44 -14.13 -9.91 4.92
C LYS A 44 -13.66 -10.41 6.30
N ASN A 45 -12.46 -11.02 6.30
CA ASN A 45 -11.71 -11.44 7.48
C ASN A 45 -10.31 -10.82 7.38
N PRO A 46 -10.10 -9.60 7.93
CA PRO A 46 -8.79 -8.98 7.92
C PRO A 46 -7.84 -9.78 8.82
N PRO A 47 -6.59 -9.96 8.43
CA PRO A 47 -5.56 -10.45 9.34
C PRO A 47 -5.39 -9.44 10.49
N THR A 48 -5.84 -9.83 11.68
CA THR A 48 -5.88 -8.94 12.87
C THR A 48 -4.49 -8.52 13.33
N GLU A 49 -3.46 -9.28 12.94
CA GLU A 49 -2.05 -8.93 13.12
C GLU A 49 -1.63 -7.66 12.36
N TYR A 50 -2.27 -7.34 11.22
CA TYR A 50 -1.96 -6.16 10.41
C TYR A 50 -3.04 -5.07 10.47
N PHE A 51 -4.31 -5.44 10.66
CA PHE A 51 -5.45 -4.52 10.54
C PHE A 51 -6.52 -4.77 11.60
N THR A 52 -6.94 -3.71 12.29
CA THR A 52 -8.07 -3.75 13.24
C THR A 52 -9.43 -3.49 12.57
N VAL A 53 -9.42 -2.97 11.34
CA VAL A 53 -10.62 -2.61 10.57
C VAL A 53 -10.76 -3.48 9.30
N LYS A 54 -11.99 -3.65 8.83
CA LYS A 54 -12.32 -4.44 7.62
C LYS A 54 -12.08 -3.70 6.31
N SER A 55 -11.70 -2.43 6.34
CA SER A 55 -11.41 -1.62 5.16
C SER A 55 -10.06 -0.95 5.25
N THR A 56 -9.28 -1.01 4.17
CA THR A 56 -7.96 -0.37 4.10
C THR A 56 -7.66 0.01 2.65
N PHE A 57 -6.68 0.89 2.44
CA PHE A 57 -6.18 1.16 1.10
C PHE A 57 -5.42 -0.05 0.54
N LEU A 58 -5.55 -0.32 -0.75
CA LEU A 58 -4.88 -1.44 -1.40
C LEU A 58 -3.36 -1.39 -1.21
N HIS A 59 -2.74 -0.21 -1.37
CA HIS A 59 -1.30 -0.06 -1.18
C HIS A 59 -0.86 -0.33 0.27
N ARG A 60 -1.68 -0.03 1.27
CA ARG A 60 -1.40 -0.39 2.68
C ARG A 60 -1.43 -1.88 2.88
N PHE A 61 -2.43 -2.55 2.33
CA PHE A 61 -2.56 -4.01 2.36
C PHE A 61 -1.35 -4.68 1.70
N VAL A 62 -0.96 -4.21 0.52
CA VAL A 62 0.22 -4.72 -0.21
C VAL A 62 1.47 -4.57 0.63
N TYR A 63 1.73 -3.39 1.20
CA TYR A 63 2.91 -3.16 2.03
C TYR A 63 2.94 -4.10 3.25
N ALA A 64 1.84 -4.15 4.01
CA ALA A 64 1.78 -4.94 5.24
C ALA A 64 2.04 -6.43 4.98
N VAL A 65 1.39 -7.00 3.96
CA VAL A 65 1.52 -8.43 3.64
C VAL A 65 2.85 -8.75 2.96
N TRP A 66 3.34 -7.89 2.06
CA TRP A 66 4.58 -8.15 1.33
C TRP A 66 5.82 -8.06 2.23
N TYR A 67 5.82 -7.12 3.17
CA TYR A 67 6.93 -6.90 4.09
C TYR A 67 6.71 -7.51 5.48
N ASP A 68 5.65 -8.31 5.66
CA ASP A 68 5.31 -8.94 6.95
C ASP A 68 5.30 -7.92 8.10
N THR A 69 4.72 -6.74 7.84
CA THR A 69 4.82 -5.57 8.74
C THR A 69 3.44 -5.17 9.27
N PRO A 70 3.16 -5.40 10.57
CA PRO A 70 2.00 -4.84 11.28
C PRO A 70 1.91 -3.33 11.13
N LEU A 71 0.76 -2.83 10.64
CA LEU A 71 0.53 -1.39 10.48
C LEU A 71 -0.40 -0.87 11.57
N LYS A 72 0.00 0.20 12.24
CA LYS A 72 -0.89 0.99 13.09
C LYS A 72 -1.80 1.85 12.22
N ASN A 73 -2.94 2.25 12.79
CA ASN A 73 -3.87 3.18 12.13
C ASN A 73 -3.24 4.55 11.84
N THR A 74 -2.22 4.93 12.61
CA THR A 74 -1.43 6.16 12.45
C THR A 74 -0.33 6.08 11.41
N ASP A 75 0.06 4.88 10.98
CA ASP A 75 1.12 4.73 9.99
C ASP A 75 0.63 5.22 8.63
N VAL A 76 1.52 5.79 7.82
CA VAL A 76 1.18 6.26 6.48
C VAL A 76 2.07 5.53 5.49
N ILE A 77 1.48 4.86 4.50
CA ILE A 77 2.25 4.29 3.40
C ILE A 77 2.28 5.30 2.27
N MET A 78 3.48 5.67 1.85
CA MET A 78 3.72 6.67 0.82
C MET A 78 4.19 6.01 -0.47
N HIS A 79 3.82 6.58 -1.61
CA HIS A 79 4.35 6.21 -2.91
C HIS A 79 5.62 7.01 -3.21
N THR A 80 6.69 6.32 -3.57
CA THR A 80 7.93 6.98 -4.05
C THR A 80 7.80 7.43 -5.52
N CYS A 81 6.88 6.84 -6.27
CA CYS A 81 6.61 7.11 -7.69
C CYS A 81 5.50 8.15 -7.93
N ASP A 82 4.90 8.71 -6.88
CA ASP A 82 3.75 9.63 -6.93
C ASP A 82 2.49 9.11 -7.69
N ASN A 83 2.47 7.82 -8.04
CA ASN A 83 1.36 7.17 -8.74
C ASN A 83 0.42 6.44 -7.76
N ARG A 84 -0.75 7.01 -7.49
CA ARG A 84 -1.70 6.53 -6.45
C ARG A 84 -2.27 5.13 -6.70
N ILE A 85 -2.32 4.67 -7.95
CA ILE A 85 -2.83 3.34 -8.33
C ILE A 85 -1.70 2.29 -8.43
N CYS A 86 -0.45 2.71 -8.22
CA CYS A 86 0.67 1.80 -8.17
C CYS A 86 0.61 0.94 -6.90
N ILE A 87 0.75 -0.36 -7.08
CA ILE A 87 0.79 -1.37 -6.03
C ILE A 87 2.11 -2.14 -6.02
N SER A 88 3.15 -1.65 -6.72
CA SER A 88 4.48 -2.25 -6.65
C SER A 88 5.04 -2.09 -5.23
N PRO A 89 5.36 -3.17 -4.50
CA PRO A 89 5.91 -3.06 -3.14
C PRO A 89 7.17 -2.20 -3.06
N ARG A 90 8.01 -2.26 -4.10
CA ARG A 90 9.25 -1.46 -4.22
C ARG A 90 9.00 0.04 -4.30
N HIS A 91 7.79 0.46 -4.67
CA HIS A 91 7.38 1.86 -4.73
C HIS A 91 6.60 2.32 -3.49
N LEU A 92 6.48 1.47 -2.46
CA LEU A 92 5.79 1.77 -1.23
C LEU A 92 6.79 1.90 -0.08
N GLN A 93 6.59 2.92 0.75
CA GLN A 93 7.44 3.20 1.89
C GLN A 93 6.61 3.50 3.13
N LEU A 94 7.01 2.94 4.27
CA LEU A 94 6.46 3.31 5.57
C LEU A 94 6.93 4.71 5.95
N GLY A 95 5.98 5.61 6.18
CA GLY A 95 6.17 6.92 6.77
C GLY A 95 5.38 7.06 8.07
N THR A 96 5.73 8.07 8.85
CA THR A 96 4.93 8.53 9.98
C THR A 96 4.10 9.75 9.57
N ILE A 97 3.05 10.11 10.33
CA ILE A 97 2.32 11.37 10.12
C ILE A 97 3.28 12.56 10.11
N GLN A 98 4.30 12.52 10.97
CA GLN A 98 5.32 13.56 11.09
C GLN A 98 6.23 13.60 9.85
N SER A 99 6.65 12.44 9.31
CA SER A 99 7.43 12.38 8.08
C SER A 99 6.61 12.74 6.83
N ASN A 100 5.32 12.40 6.79
CA ASN A 100 4.40 12.76 5.70
C ASN A 100 4.13 14.28 5.67
N ASN A 101 3.97 14.89 6.85
CA ASN A 101 3.85 16.35 6.96
C ASN A 101 5.17 17.05 6.56
N ALA A 102 6.32 16.52 6.97
CA ALA A 102 7.63 17.04 6.55
C ALA A 102 7.86 16.88 5.03
N ASP A 103 7.46 15.76 4.42
CA ASP A 103 7.57 15.54 2.96
C ASP A 103 6.59 16.44 2.18
N ARG A 104 5.38 16.70 2.72
CA ARG A 104 4.44 17.68 2.15
C ARG A 104 5.02 19.09 2.15
N THR A 105 5.71 19.48 3.22
CA THR A 105 6.43 20.77 3.33
C THR A 105 7.60 20.83 2.34
N ARG A 106 8.40 19.75 2.24
CA ARG A 106 9.53 19.65 1.32
C ARG A 106 9.13 19.66 -0.16
N LYS A 107 8.02 19.01 -0.51
CA LYS A 107 7.50 18.91 -1.89
C LYS A 107 6.62 20.10 -2.33
N GLN A 108 6.50 21.16 -1.52
CA GLN A 108 5.73 22.38 -1.82
C GLN A 108 4.30 22.14 -2.36
N ARG A 109 3.64 21.04 -2.00
CA ARG A 109 2.25 20.78 -2.43
C ARG A 109 1.22 21.67 -1.71
N GLY A 110 1.68 22.59 -0.87
CA GLY A 110 0.89 23.62 -0.21
C GLY A 110 1.44 25.02 -0.51
N LYS A 111 1.20 25.53 -1.71
CA LYS A 111 1.05 26.96 -1.98
C LYS A 111 0.29 27.11 -3.30
N LYS A 112 -1.02 27.35 -3.22
CA LYS A 112 -1.61 28.32 -4.15
C LYS A 112 -1.05 29.66 -3.71
N GLN A 113 -0.19 30.26 -4.53
CA GLN A 113 0.02 31.69 -4.49
C GLN A 113 -1.20 32.30 -5.20
N GLY A 114 -1.83 33.25 -4.53
CA GLY A 114 -3.12 33.85 -4.88
C GLY A 114 -3.83 34.20 -3.61
#